data_AF-A5AS98-F1
#
_entry.id   AF-A5AS98-F1
#
_cell.length_a   1.000
_cell.length_b   1.000
_cell.length_c   1.000
_cell.angle_alpha   90.00
_cell.angle_beta   90.00
_cell.angle_gamma   90.00
#
_symmetry.space_group_name_H-M   'P 1'
#
loop_
_entity.id
_entity.type
_entity.pdbx_description
1 polymer ?
#
loop_
_entity_poly.entity_id
_entity_poly.type
_entity_poly.pdbx_seq_one_letter_code
_entity_poly.pdbx_strand_id
1 'polypeptide(L)'
;MRLLSKTSKKRDIVYPLLHDLCDDYGRCGDNRICRINDRLICECLEGFVPKSQEEWEFQNWTSGCIKRTHLDCQKGEGFMELEELMNGSSEIKKRLVVVVVSSTASGVFMLSLVLWFMVRKRKKRSSETENEDLEQQLFDLATTSSATNNFSDSNLIGNGGFETNLQGQGFQEFKNEVILIVKLQHHNFVRLLGYCVEEERMLIYQYMPNKSLDCFIFGLKLLAQKRGTT
;
A
#
# COMPACT_ATOMS: atom_id res chain seq x y z
N MET A 1 33.46 -17.66 -13.48
CA MET A 1 34.39 -18.78 -13.72
C MET A 1 34.23 -19.77 -12.57
N ARG A 2 33.67 -20.97 -12.86
CA ARG A 2 33.86 -22.30 -12.21
C ARG A 2 33.85 -22.41 -10.66
N LEU A 3 33.07 -23.27 -9.97
CA LEU A 3 32.51 -24.60 -10.28
C LEU A 3 31.32 -24.93 -9.36
N LEU A 4 30.28 -25.58 -9.92
CA LEU A 4 29.43 -26.50 -9.17
C LEU A 4 30.09 -27.89 -9.21
N SER A 5 30.50 -28.40 -8.05
CA SER A 5 30.93 -29.78 -7.85
C SER A 5 29.70 -30.67 -7.76
N LYS A 6 29.35 -31.36 -8.85
CA LYS A 6 28.43 -32.50 -8.81
C LYS A 6 29.22 -33.74 -8.39
N THR A 7 28.93 -34.22 -7.19
CA THR A 7 29.29 -35.53 -6.65
C THR A 7 28.92 -36.63 -7.64
N SER A 8 29.93 -37.32 -8.19
CA SER A 8 29.72 -38.52 -8.99
C SER A 8 29.91 -39.77 -8.11
N LYS A 9 28.84 -40.58 -8.09
CA LYS A 9 28.62 -41.82 -7.34
C LYS A 9 29.79 -42.81 -7.46
N LYS A 10 30.22 -43.34 -6.31
CA LYS A 10 30.99 -44.58 -6.22
C LYS A 10 30.07 -45.74 -6.63
N ARG A 11 30.52 -46.60 -7.55
CA ARG A 11 29.81 -47.84 -7.93
C ARG A 11 30.23 -48.93 -6.95
N ASP A 12 29.31 -49.36 -6.10
CA ASP A 12 29.50 -50.56 -5.30
C ASP A 12 29.17 -51.79 -6.16
N ILE A 13 30.12 -52.72 -6.23
CA ILE A 13 30.01 -53.98 -6.97
C ILE A 13 29.20 -54.94 -6.08
N VAL A 14 28.00 -55.30 -6.52
CA VAL A 14 27.15 -56.29 -5.83
C VAL A 14 27.49 -57.66 -6.40
N TYR A 15 28.17 -58.50 -5.62
CA TYR A 15 28.24 -59.94 -5.86
C TYR A 15 26.81 -60.51 -5.77
N PRO A 16 26.43 -61.56 -6.52
CA PRO A 16 25.15 -62.22 -6.30
C PRO A 16 25.16 -62.75 -4.86
N LEU A 17 24.42 -62.07 -4.01
CA LEU A 17 24.17 -62.48 -2.65
C LEU A 17 23.56 -63.88 -2.73
N LEU A 18 24.11 -64.79 -1.92
CA LEU A 18 23.63 -66.14 -1.72
C LEU A 18 22.10 -66.15 -1.73
N HIS A 19 21.47 -67.00 -2.58
CA HIS A 19 20.02 -67.08 -2.77
C HIS A 19 19.27 -66.80 -1.46
N ASP A 20 18.70 -65.61 -1.36
CA ASP A 20 18.18 -65.10 -0.11
C ASP A 20 16.87 -65.83 0.19
N LEU A 21 16.54 -65.93 1.48
CA LEU A 21 15.34 -66.65 1.88
C LEU A 21 14.09 -66.11 1.17
N CYS A 22 14.00 -64.80 0.89
CA CYS A 22 12.86 -64.19 0.23
C CYS A 22 12.88 -64.25 -1.32
N ASP A 23 13.88 -64.89 -1.92
CA ASP A 23 13.93 -65.06 -3.38
C ASP A 23 12.90 -66.09 -3.89
N ASP A 24 12.44 -66.99 -3.02
CA ASP A 24 11.38 -67.95 -3.33
C ASP A 24 9.99 -67.30 -3.26
N TYR A 25 9.31 -67.26 -4.41
CA TYR A 25 8.02 -66.62 -4.54
C TYR A 25 6.96 -67.34 -3.70
N GLY A 26 6.25 -66.59 -2.86
CA GLY A 26 5.17 -67.15 -2.02
C GLY A 26 5.63 -67.72 -0.68
N ARG A 27 6.91 -67.59 -0.31
CA ARG A 27 7.45 -68.10 0.96
C ARG A 27 6.65 -67.71 2.21
N CYS A 28 6.11 -66.48 2.25
CA CYS A 28 5.36 -65.97 3.41
C CYS A 28 3.84 -66.16 3.32
N GLY A 29 3.33 -66.76 2.24
CA GLY A 29 1.89 -66.86 1.98
C GLY A 29 1.22 -65.50 1.69
N ASP A 30 -0.10 -65.53 1.51
CA ASP A 30 -0.87 -64.37 1.08
C ASP A 30 -0.85 -63.20 2.09
N ASN A 31 -0.87 -61.96 1.57
CA ASN A 31 -0.98 -60.72 2.34
C ASN A 31 0.14 -60.51 3.39
N ARG A 32 1.36 -60.95 3.07
CA ARG A 32 2.55 -60.85 3.94
C ARG A 32 3.72 -60.18 3.23
N ILE A 33 4.67 -59.69 4.02
CA ILE A 33 5.96 -59.12 3.59
C ILE A 33 7.10 -59.98 4.11
N CYS A 34 8.09 -60.24 3.25
CA CYS A 34 9.27 -61.03 3.56
C CYS A 34 10.49 -60.12 3.77
N ARG A 35 11.15 -60.17 4.94
CA ARG A 35 12.31 -59.35 5.31
C ARG A 35 13.44 -60.23 5.85
N ILE A 36 14.57 -60.24 5.15
CA ILE A 36 15.70 -61.16 5.42
C ILE A 36 16.46 -60.80 6.72
N ASN A 37 16.34 -59.55 7.20
CA ASN A 37 17.11 -59.03 8.33
C ASN A 37 16.31 -58.90 9.64
N ASP A 38 15.03 -59.30 9.67
CA ASP A 38 14.16 -59.12 10.82
C ASP A 38 14.05 -60.40 11.67
N ARG A 39 13.70 -60.23 12.96
CA ARG A 39 13.50 -61.36 13.89
C ARG A 39 12.38 -62.31 13.44
N LEU A 40 11.41 -61.79 12.70
CA LEU A 40 10.41 -62.57 11.96
C LEU A 40 10.62 -62.32 10.47
N ILE A 41 10.93 -63.38 9.72
CA ILE A 41 11.19 -63.31 8.28
C ILE A 41 9.92 -62.89 7.52
N CYS A 42 8.75 -63.31 8.02
CA CYS A 42 7.46 -62.98 7.46
C CYS A 42 6.65 -62.13 8.44
N GLU A 43 6.04 -61.06 7.93
CA GLU A 43 5.16 -60.17 8.69
C GLU A 43 3.85 -59.96 7.93
N CYS A 44 2.72 -59.80 8.62
CA CYS A 44 1.48 -59.41 7.97
C CYS A 44 1.54 -57.96 7.46
N LEU A 45 0.90 -57.70 6.32
CA LEU A 45 0.66 -56.34 5.89
C LEU A 45 -0.15 -55.56 6.94
N GLU A 46 0.03 -54.25 6.97
CA GLU A 46 -0.71 -53.39 7.89
C GLU A 46 -2.23 -53.57 7.70
N GLY A 47 -2.95 -53.77 8.81
CA GLY A 47 -4.39 -54.08 8.79
C GLY A 47 -4.73 -55.56 8.62
N PHE A 48 -3.74 -56.46 8.55
CA PHE A 48 -3.93 -57.91 8.50
C PHE A 48 -3.44 -58.59 9.79
N VAL A 49 -3.94 -59.80 10.04
CA VAL A 49 -3.57 -60.69 11.16
C VAL A 49 -3.37 -62.11 10.66
N PRO A 50 -2.55 -62.95 11.33
CA PRO A 50 -2.37 -64.33 10.92
C PRO A 50 -3.69 -65.09 10.86
N LYS A 51 -3.89 -65.88 9.80
CA LYS A 51 -5.08 -66.74 9.66
C LYS A 51 -5.17 -67.78 10.78
N SER A 52 -4.02 -68.30 11.21
CA SER A 52 -3.85 -69.17 12.37
C SER A 52 -2.73 -68.62 13.25
N GLN A 53 -3.06 -68.32 14.49
CA GLN A 53 -2.09 -67.82 15.48
C GLN A 53 -1.12 -68.94 15.90
N GLU A 54 -1.61 -70.17 15.98
CA GLU A 54 -0.81 -71.35 16.34
C GLU A 54 0.26 -71.63 15.27
N GLU A 55 -0.12 -71.65 13.99
CA GLU A 55 0.86 -71.82 12.90
C GLU A 55 1.91 -70.71 12.88
N TRP A 56 1.49 -69.48 13.18
CA TRP A 56 2.37 -68.32 13.25
C TRP A 56 3.41 -68.46 14.36
N GLU A 57 3.02 -68.98 15.52
CA GLU A 57 3.90 -69.25 16.66
C GLU A 57 4.88 -70.39 16.39
N PHE A 58 4.46 -71.39 15.60
CA PHE A 58 5.32 -72.47 15.11
C PHE A 58 6.13 -72.12 13.85
N GLN A 59 6.18 -70.84 13.46
CA GLN A 59 6.93 -70.35 12.27
C GLN A 59 6.46 -70.96 10.93
N ASN A 60 5.20 -71.37 10.85
CA ASN A 60 4.56 -71.79 9.61
C ASN A 60 3.72 -70.62 9.05
N TRP A 61 4.18 -70.02 7.95
CA TRP A 61 3.52 -68.84 7.36
C TRP A 61 2.60 -69.18 6.19
N THR A 62 2.56 -70.44 5.77
CA THR A 62 1.90 -70.92 4.55
C THR A 62 0.42 -70.52 4.45
N SER A 63 -0.28 -70.44 5.60
CA SER A 63 -1.69 -70.03 5.66
C SER A 63 -1.98 -68.54 5.44
N GLY A 64 -0.96 -67.68 5.32
CA GLY A 64 -1.15 -66.26 5.02
C GLY A 64 -1.86 -65.43 6.11
N CYS A 65 -2.09 -64.14 5.81
CA CYS A 65 -2.86 -63.24 6.66
C CYS A 65 -4.25 -62.94 6.10
N ILE A 66 -5.19 -62.69 7.01
CA ILE A 66 -6.54 -62.19 6.72
C ILE A 66 -6.69 -60.77 7.24
N LYS A 67 -7.61 -59.98 6.66
CA LYS A 67 -7.89 -58.63 7.18
C LYS A 67 -8.32 -58.71 8.64
N ARG A 68 -7.78 -57.83 9.47
CA ARG A 68 -8.13 -57.69 10.89
C ARG A 68 -9.60 -57.35 11.08
N THR A 69 -10.17 -56.59 10.15
CA THR A 69 -11.58 -56.21 10.15
C THR A 69 -12.31 -56.96 9.03
N HIS A 70 -13.37 -57.67 9.40
CA HIS A 70 -14.28 -58.26 8.42
C HIS A 70 -15.06 -57.13 7.75
N LEU A 71 -14.82 -56.90 6.47
CA LEU A 71 -15.59 -55.94 5.68
C LEU A 71 -16.82 -56.68 5.15
N ASP A 72 -17.99 -56.27 5.61
CA ASP A 72 -19.26 -56.83 5.13
C ASP A 72 -19.64 -56.13 3.82
N CYS A 73 -19.25 -56.74 2.70
CA CYS A 73 -19.55 -56.24 1.35
C CYS A 73 -21.02 -56.47 0.94
N GLN A 74 -21.92 -56.85 1.86
CA GLN A 74 -23.34 -57.04 1.58
C GLN A 74 -24.07 -55.75 1.18
N LYS A 75 -23.53 -54.57 1.54
CA LYS A 75 -23.91 -53.30 0.90
C LYS A 75 -22.99 -53.09 -0.28
N GLY A 76 -23.51 -53.31 -1.48
CA GLY A 76 -22.75 -53.21 -2.74
C GLY A 76 -21.86 -51.97 -2.78
N GLU A 77 -20.62 -52.18 -3.19
CA GLU A 77 -19.63 -51.14 -3.39
C GLU A 77 -20.00 -50.36 -4.66
N GLY A 78 -20.84 -49.33 -4.51
CA GLY A 78 -21.27 -48.46 -5.59
C GLY A 78 -20.56 -47.10 -5.54
N PHE A 79 -20.28 -46.52 -6.70
CA PHE A 79 -19.88 -45.12 -6.77
C PHE A 79 -21.05 -44.25 -6.29
N MET A 80 -20.84 -43.39 -5.28
CA MET A 80 -21.83 -42.39 -4.90
C MET A 80 -22.01 -41.39 -6.05
N GLU A 81 -23.26 -41.13 -6.42
CA GLU A 81 -23.60 -40.13 -7.42
C GLU A 81 -23.11 -38.75 -6.94
N LEU A 82 -22.33 -38.08 -7.79
CA LEU A 82 -21.63 -36.83 -7.45
C LEU A 82 -22.61 -35.76 -6.95
N GLU A 83 -23.86 -35.84 -7.35
CA GLU A 83 -24.94 -34.93 -6.98
C GLU A 83 -25.26 -34.95 -5.47
N GLU A 84 -25.28 -36.13 -4.83
CA GLU A 84 -25.57 -36.26 -3.39
C GLU A 84 -24.42 -35.71 -2.51
N LEU A 85 -23.17 -35.92 -2.93
CA LEU A 85 -21.99 -35.32 -2.29
C LEU A 85 -21.92 -33.80 -2.52
N MET A 86 -22.28 -33.35 -3.72
CA MET A 86 -22.28 -31.94 -4.07
C MET A 86 -23.40 -31.17 -3.37
N ASN A 87 -24.54 -31.80 -3.06
CA ASN A 87 -25.65 -31.13 -2.39
C ASN A 87 -25.30 -30.73 -0.95
N GLY A 88 -24.67 -31.62 -0.19
CA GLY A 88 -24.13 -31.32 1.16
C GLY A 88 -22.97 -30.32 1.15
N SER A 89 -22.12 -30.37 0.11
CA SER A 89 -21.06 -29.38 -0.10
C SER A 89 -21.62 -28.02 -0.50
N SER A 90 -22.77 -27.95 -1.18
CA SER A 90 -23.39 -26.71 -1.64
C SER A 90 -23.88 -25.84 -0.48
N GLU A 91 -24.46 -26.43 0.57
CA GLU A 91 -24.90 -25.69 1.75
C GLU A 91 -23.72 -25.14 2.56
N ILE A 92 -22.63 -25.92 2.67
CA ILE A 92 -21.39 -25.46 3.30
C ILE A 92 -20.74 -24.34 2.46
N LYS A 93 -20.74 -24.47 1.13
CA LYS A 93 -20.25 -23.44 0.19
C LYS A 93 -21.08 -22.16 0.29
N LYS A 94 -22.41 -22.24 0.37
CA LYS A 94 -23.29 -21.08 0.56
C LYS A 94 -22.98 -20.35 1.87
N ARG A 95 -22.85 -21.09 2.98
CA ARG A 95 -22.46 -20.51 4.28
C ARG A 95 -21.08 -19.86 4.23
N LEU A 96 -20.11 -20.50 3.58
CA LEU A 96 -18.75 -19.97 3.42
C LEU A 96 -18.75 -18.68 2.58
N VAL A 97 -19.52 -18.63 1.50
CA VAL A 97 -19.66 -17.43 0.65
C VAL A 97 -20.22 -16.26 1.45
N VAL A 98 -21.25 -16.47 2.29
CA VAL A 98 -21.81 -15.40 3.14
C VAL A 98 -20.78 -14.86 4.15
N VAL A 99 -19.99 -15.73 4.78
CA VAL A 99 -18.96 -15.33 5.74
C VAL A 99 -17.84 -14.53 5.05
N VAL A 100 -17.40 -14.95 3.87
CA VAL A 100 -16.33 -14.26 3.12
C VAL A 100 -16.81 -12.89 2.62
N VAL A 101 -18.03 -12.79 2.10
CA VAL A 101 -18.59 -11.52 1.59
C VAL A 101 -18.79 -10.52 2.72
N SER A 102 -19.32 -10.94 3.87
CA SER A 102 -19.50 -10.05 5.02
C SER A 102 -18.17 -9.54 5.60
N SER A 103 -17.16 -10.41 5.68
CA SER A 103 -15.83 -10.05 6.17
C SER A 103 -15.12 -9.06 5.25
N THR A 104 -15.19 -9.26 3.95
CA THR A 104 -14.58 -8.38 2.95
C THR A 104 -15.29 -7.02 2.88
N ALA A 105 -16.63 -7.00 2.88
CA ALA A 105 -17.40 -5.75 2.88
C ALA A 105 -17.07 -4.87 4.11
N SER A 106 -16.96 -5.49 5.29
CA SER A 106 -16.61 -4.79 6.54
C SER A 106 -15.17 -4.23 6.49
N GLY A 107 -14.21 -5.00 5.97
CA GLY A 107 -12.83 -4.56 5.81
C GLY A 107 -12.70 -3.36 4.86
N VAL A 108 -13.41 -3.38 3.73
CA VAL A 108 -13.44 -2.27 2.77
C VAL A 108 -14.07 -1.02 3.39
N PHE A 109 -15.14 -1.17 4.17
CA PHE A 109 -15.78 -0.06 4.86
C PHE A 109 -14.87 0.58 5.92
N MET A 110 -14.15 -0.23 6.71
CA MET A 110 -13.20 0.31 7.69
C MET A 110 -12.01 1.01 7.01
N LEU A 111 -11.46 0.43 5.94
CA LEU A 111 -10.39 1.07 5.17
C LEU A 111 -10.85 2.39 4.54
N SER A 112 -12.06 2.45 3.99
CA SER A 112 -12.60 3.69 3.41
C SER A 112 -12.83 4.77 4.47
N LEU A 113 -13.35 4.41 5.65
CA LEU A 113 -13.48 5.34 6.79
C LEU A 113 -12.13 5.85 7.30
N VAL A 114 -11.13 4.97 7.41
CA VAL A 114 -9.77 5.35 7.83
C VAL A 114 -9.13 6.30 6.81
N LEU A 115 -9.21 5.97 5.51
CA LEU A 115 -8.71 6.83 4.44
C LEU A 115 -9.43 8.18 4.44
N TRP A 116 -10.76 8.18 4.58
CA TRP A 116 -11.55 9.41 4.68
C TRP A 116 -11.13 10.25 5.88
N PHE A 117 -10.98 9.65 7.07
CA PHE A 117 -10.54 10.34 8.27
C PHE A 117 -9.11 10.90 8.14
N MET A 118 -8.19 10.13 7.53
CA MET A 118 -6.82 10.57 7.25
C MET A 118 -6.77 11.76 6.28
N VAL A 119 -7.58 11.73 5.21
CA VAL A 119 -7.71 12.85 4.27
C VAL A 119 -8.35 14.06 4.96
N ARG A 120 -9.38 13.85 5.77
CA ARG A 120 -10.07 14.92 6.50
C ARG A 120 -9.14 15.59 7.52
N LYS A 121 -8.30 14.81 8.21
CA LYS A 121 -7.28 15.30 9.15
C LYS A 121 -6.16 16.08 8.43
N ARG A 122 -5.72 15.61 7.25
CA ARG A 122 -4.76 16.36 6.41
C ARG A 122 -5.34 17.67 5.91
N LYS A 123 -6.60 17.66 5.45
CA LYS A 123 -7.28 18.88 4.96
C LYS A 123 -7.43 19.92 6.06
N LYS A 124 -7.79 19.50 7.28
CA LYS A 124 -7.89 20.40 8.44
C LYS A 124 -6.54 21.05 8.77
N ARG A 125 -5.45 20.27 8.79
CA ARG A 125 -4.10 20.79 9.07
C ARG A 125 -3.62 21.76 7.98
N SER A 126 -3.90 21.49 6.71
CA SER A 126 -3.55 22.37 5.59
C SER A 126 -4.31 23.69 5.65
N SER A 127 -5.61 23.67 5.96
CA SER A 127 -6.41 24.90 6.10
C SER A 127 -6.02 25.72 7.33
N GLU A 128 -5.59 25.07 8.43
CA GLU A 128 -5.06 25.77 9.61
C GLU A 128 -3.73 26.45 9.27
N THR A 129 -2.78 25.76 8.63
CA THR A 129 -1.49 26.34 8.24
C THR A 129 -1.62 27.46 7.21
N GLU A 130 -2.51 27.33 6.21
CA GLU A 130 -2.73 28.39 5.22
C GLU A 130 -3.37 29.66 5.83
N ASN A 131 -4.23 29.51 6.84
CA ASN A 131 -4.80 30.65 7.56
C ASN A 131 -3.78 31.32 8.49
N GLU A 132 -2.94 30.54 9.19
CA GLU A 132 -1.87 31.07 10.05
C GLU A 132 -0.84 31.88 9.26
N ASP A 133 -0.41 31.40 8.08
CA ASP A 133 0.52 32.12 7.20
C ASP A 133 -0.09 33.43 6.66
N LEU A 134 -1.41 33.46 6.46
CA LEU A 134 -2.14 34.62 5.93
C LEU A 134 -2.35 35.70 7.00
N GLU A 135 -2.65 35.31 8.24
CA GLU A 135 -2.77 36.25 9.37
C GLU A 135 -1.43 36.93 9.68
N GLN A 136 -0.30 36.24 9.51
CA GLN A 136 1.04 36.81 9.71
C GLN A 136 1.38 37.93 8.72
N GLN A 137 0.72 37.99 7.57
CA GLN A 137 1.01 38.94 6.48
C GLN A 137 -0.03 40.06 6.35
N LEU A 138 -1.01 40.10 7.26
CA LEU A 138 -1.99 41.16 7.37
C LEU A 138 -1.43 42.31 8.22
N PHE A 139 -1.33 43.50 7.63
CA PHE A 139 -0.90 44.70 8.34
C PHE A 139 -2.10 45.55 8.74
N ASP A 140 -2.06 46.08 9.96
CA ASP A 140 -3.04 47.03 10.47
C ASP A 140 -2.90 48.38 9.74
N LEU A 141 -4.05 48.99 9.40
CA LEU A 141 -4.13 50.31 8.79
C LEU A 141 -3.46 51.37 9.67
N ALA A 142 -3.52 51.24 11.00
CA ALA A 142 -2.86 52.16 11.93
C ALA A 142 -1.33 52.19 11.76
N THR A 143 -0.73 51.02 11.51
CA THR A 143 0.72 50.91 11.27
C THR A 143 1.10 51.49 9.91
N THR A 144 0.29 51.19 8.89
CA THR A 144 0.52 51.64 7.51
C THR A 144 0.37 53.15 7.38
N SER A 145 -0.68 53.73 7.96
CA SER A 145 -0.93 55.18 7.98
C SER A 145 0.15 55.94 8.76
N SER A 146 0.63 55.41 9.88
CA SER A 146 1.74 56.02 10.62
C SER A 146 3.03 56.04 9.79
N ALA A 147 3.37 54.92 9.14
CA ALA A 147 4.58 54.79 8.32
C ALA A 147 4.57 55.69 7.07
N THR A 148 3.39 55.95 6.50
CA THR A 148 3.23 56.81 5.31
C THR A 148 3.02 58.29 5.67
N ASN A 149 3.07 58.66 6.95
CA ASN A 149 2.69 59.99 7.44
C ASN A 149 1.27 60.38 6.97
N ASN A 150 0.30 59.53 7.31
CA ASN A 150 -1.10 59.61 6.94
C ASN A 150 -1.31 59.79 5.42
N PHE A 151 -0.58 58.99 4.63
CA PHE A 151 -0.64 59.00 3.17
C PHE A 151 -0.39 60.38 2.53
N SER A 152 0.54 61.16 3.10
CA SER A 152 0.92 62.47 2.56
C SER A 152 1.44 62.37 1.12
N ASP A 153 1.04 63.31 0.25
CA ASP A 153 1.50 63.43 -1.14
C ASP A 153 3.04 63.48 -1.28
N SER A 154 3.73 63.94 -0.24
CA SER A 154 5.21 63.98 -0.20
C SER A 154 5.86 62.59 -0.24
N ASN A 155 5.12 61.54 0.14
CA ASN A 155 5.56 60.14 0.15
C ASN A 155 5.04 59.35 -1.08
N LEU A 156 4.35 60.01 -2.00
CA LEU A 156 3.82 59.38 -3.22
C LEU A 156 4.94 59.16 -4.24
N ILE A 157 5.24 57.89 -4.56
CA ILE A 157 6.28 57.52 -5.54
C ILE A 157 5.70 57.35 -6.97
N GLY A 158 4.38 57.18 -7.08
CA GLY A 158 3.65 57.09 -8.34
C GLY A 158 2.19 56.68 -8.14
N ASN A 159 1.36 56.86 -9.17
CA ASN A 159 -0.05 56.46 -9.19
C ASN A 159 -0.26 55.34 -10.22
N GLY A 160 -0.91 54.25 -9.81
CA GLY A 160 -1.24 53.10 -10.66
C GLY A 160 -2.69 53.11 -11.11
N GLY A 161 -2.98 52.56 -12.30
CA GLY A 161 -4.33 52.55 -12.90
C GLY A 161 -5.26 51.41 -12.43
N PHE A 162 -5.15 50.97 -11.17
CA PHE A 162 -6.01 49.90 -10.65
C PHE A 162 -7.27 50.51 -10.00
N GLU A 163 -8.33 50.70 -10.79
CA GLU A 163 -9.65 51.09 -10.26
C GLU A 163 -10.38 49.85 -9.71
N THR A 164 -10.71 49.86 -8.42
CA THR A 164 -11.40 48.74 -7.75
C THR A 164 -12.92 48.83 -7.94
N ASN A 165 -13.47 48.21 -8.97
CA ASN A 165 -14.91 47.91 -9.02
C ASN A 165 -15.19 46.64 -8.23
N LEU A 166 -15.62 46.74 -6.96
CA LEU A 166 -15.85 45.54 -6.13
C LEU A 166 -17.15 45.57 -5.33
N GLN A 167 -18.21 45.03 -5.93
CA GLN A 167 -19.33 44.43 -5.21
C GLN A 167 -18.97 42.99 -4.78
N GLY A 168 -18.89 42.78 -3.47
CA GLY A 168 -19.35 41.59 -2.74
C GLY A 168 -18.60 40.24 -2.88
N GLN A 169 -18.13 39.85 -4.06
CA GLN A 169 -17.71 38.45 -4.32
C GLN A 169 -16.21 38.28 -4.58
N GLY A 170 -15.51 39.32 -5.07
CA GLY A 170 -14.08 39.26 -5.42
C GLY A 170 -13.10 39.43 -4.24
N PHE A 171 -13.54 39.25 -2.99
CA PHE A 171 -12.64 39.32 -1.83
C PHE A 171 -11.86 38.02 -1.62
N GLN A 172 -12.51 36.87 -1.82
CA GLN A 172 -11.85 35.58 -1.71
C GLN A 172 -10.88 35.34 -2.87
N GLU A 173 -11.24 35.79 -4.07
CA GLU A 173 -10.37 35.77 -5.26
C GLU A 173 -9.14 36.66 -5.06
N PHE A 174 -9.34 37.88 -4.56
CA PHE A 174 -8.25 38.78 -4.19
C PHE A 174 -7.32 38.16 -3.15
N LYS A 175 -7.84 37.53 -2.09
CA LYS A 175 -7.02 36.83 -1.10
C LYS A 175 -6.19 35.71 -1.73
N ASN A 176 -6.79 34.92 -2.61
CA ASN A 176 -6.11 33.81 -3.29
C ASN A 176 -5.00 34.31 -4.22
N GLU A 177 -5.21 35.41 -4.94
CA GLU A 177 -4.19 36.01 -5.80
C GLU A 177 -3.05 36.61 -4.97
N VAL A 178 -3.38 37.36 -3.91
CA VAL A 178 -2.39 37.99 -3.04
C VAL A 178 -1.51 36.93 -2.34
N ILE A 179 -2.09 35.86 -1.80
CA ILE A 179 -1.28 34.81 -1.16
C ILE A 179 -0.35 34.10 -2.15
N LEU A 180 -0.78 33.92 -3.41
CA LEU A 180 0.09 33.40 -4.46
C LEU A 180 1.24 34.35 -4.73
N ILE A 181 0.97 35.66 -4.82
CA ILE A 181 2.00 36.69 -5.05
C ILE A 181 2.99 36.78 -3.89
N VAL A 182 2.54 36.73 -2.62
CA VAL A 182 3.46 36.76 -1.47
C VAL A 182 4.36 35.51 -1.43
N LYS A 183 3.84 34.35 -1.85
CA LYS A 183 4.61 33.10 -1.92
C LYS A 183 5.64 33.07 -3.06
N LEU A 184 5.51 33.91 -4.08
CA LEU A 184 6.48 34.00 -5.18
C LEU A 184 7.74 34.76 -4.75
N GLN A 185 8.76 34.03 -4.31
CA GLN A 185 10.09 34.58 -4.01
C GLN A 185 11.05 34.30 -5.17
N HIS A 186 11.19 35.26 -6.07
CA HIS A 186 12.14 35.16 -7.17
C HIS A 186 12.99 36.42 -7.26
N HIS A 187 14.26 36.27 -7.63
CA HIS A 187 15.26 37.36 -7.61
C HIS A 187 14.88 38.58 -8.47
N ASN A 188 14.08 38.35 -9.52
CA ASN A 188 13.65 39.38 -10.48
C ASN A 188 12.26 39.98 -10.19
N PHE A 189 11.59 39.60 -9.10
CA PHE A 189 10.29 40.15 -8.71
C PHE A 189 10.43 41.00 -7.44
N VAL A 190 9.70 42.11 -7.39
CA VAL A 190 9.62 42.93 -6.18
C VAL A 190 8.88 42.13 -5.12
N ARG A 191 9.53 41.90 -3.97
CA ARG A 191 8.97 41.12 -2.87
C ARG A 191 7.76 41.86 -2.27
N LEU A 192 6.62 41.19 -2.25
CA LEU A 192 5.45 41.61 -1.48
C LEU A 192 5.66 41.22 -0.02
N LEU A 193 5.54 42.19 0.89
CA LEU A 193 5.72 41.99 2.33
C LEU A 193 4.39 41.67 3.03
N GLY A 194 3.29 42.22 2.51
CA GLY A 194 1.95 41.95 3.03
C GLY A 194 0.89 42.81 2.37
N TYR A 195 -0.30 42.83 2.97
CA TYR A 195 -1.45 43.56 2.45
C TYR A 195 -2.35 44.08 3.59
N CYS A 196 -3.20 45.05 3.29
CA CYS A 196 -4.20 45.62 4.18
C CYS A 196 -5.57 45.64 3.47
N VAL A 197 -6.66 45.34 4.18
CA VAL A 197 -8.02 45.24 3.59
C VAL A 197 -9.14 45.84 4.44
N GLU A 198 -8.82 46.79 5.32
CA GLU A 198 -9.84 47.36 6.20
C GLU A 198 -10.87 48.20 5.43
N GLU A 199 -10.44 49.28 4.79
CA GLU A 199 -11.33 50.15 3.99
C GLU A 199 -10.91 50.19 2.52
N GLU A 200 -9.61 50.27 2.27
CA GLU A 200 -9.01 50.14 0.94
C GLU A 200 -8.04 48.97 0.90
N ARG A 201 -7.97 48.32 -0.27
CA ARG A 201 -7.07 47.20 -0.51
C ARG A 201 -5.69 47.74 -0.87
N MET A 202 -4.75 47.61 0.06
CA MET A 202 -3.37 48.06 -0.15
C MET A 202 -2.41 46.88 -0.18
N LEU A 203 -1.40 46.96 -1.06
CA LEU A 203 -0.30 46.01 -1.16
C LEU A 203 0.99 46.66 -0.68
N ILE A 204 1.70 46.01 0.24
CA ILE A 204 2.90 46.54 0.87
C ILE A 204 4.11 45.82 0.27
N TYR A 205 4.91 46.56 -0.51
CA TYR A 205 6.11 46.02 -1.17
C TYR A 205 7.40 46.40 -0.43
N GLN A 206 8.45 45.63 -0.68
CA GLN A 206 9.79 46.03 -0.31
C GLN A 206 10.19 47.30 -1.07
N TYR A 207 10.74 48.27 -0.33
CA TYR A 207 11.23 49.52 -0.91
C TYR A 207 12.39 49.29 -1.88
N MET A 208 12.29 49.89 -3.07
CA MET A 208 13.31 49.83 -4.11
C MET A 208 14.03 51.20 -4.23
N PRO A 209 15.26 51.33 -3.72
CA PRO A 209 15.94 52.63 -3.62
C PRO A 209 16.29 53.24 -4.98
N ASN A 210 16.46 52.40 -6.01
CA ASN A 210 16.87 52.83 -7.33
C ASN A 210 15.73 53.38 -8.19
N LYS A 211 14.48 53.48 -7.68
CA LYS A 211 13.32 53.91 -8.46
C LYS A 211 13.07 53.02 -9.69
N SER A 212 12.10 53.39 -10.52
CA SER A 212 11.72 52.63 -11.70
C SER A 212 12.76 52.74 -12.82
N LEU A 213 12.81 51.72 -13.68
CA LEU A 213 13.61 51.73 -14.90
C LEU A 213 13.24 52.92 -15.82
N ASP A 214 11.97 53.31 -15.83
CA ASP A 214 11.47 54.49 -16.53
C ASP A 214 12.20 55.78 -16.12
N CYS A 215 12.50 55.92 -14.82
CA CYS A 215 13.30 57.04 -14.31
C CYS A 215 14.71 57.08 -14.91
N PHE A 216 15.35 55.91 -15.11
CA PHE A 216 16.69 55.86 -15.72
C PHE A 216 16.68 56.02 -17.23
N ILE A 217 15.70 55.45 -17.92
CA ILE A 217 15.62 55.47 -19.39
C ILE A 217 15.10 56.82 -19.89
N PHE A 218 14.06 57.37 -19.24
CA PHE A 218 13.35 58.56 -19.71
C PHE A 218 13.51 59.78 -18.80
N GLY A 219 13.97 59.62 -17.56
CA GLY A 219 14.22 60.75 -16.65
C GLY A 219 15.31 61.70 -17.14
N LEU A 220 16.32 61.22 -17.86
CA LEU A 220 17.32 62.06 -18.52
C LEU A 220 16.74 62.91 -19.66
N LYS A 221 15.69 62.45 -20.34
CA LYS A 221 14.96 63.24 -21.36
C LYS A 221 14.19 64.39 -20.72
N LEU A 222 13.52 64.16 -19.58
CA LEU A 222 12.78 65.21 -18.87
C LEU A 222 13.71 66.25 -18.22
N LEU A 223 14.88 65.82 -17.70
CA LEU A 223 15.90 66.74 -17.20
C LEU A 223 16.60 67.53 -18.32
N ALA A 224 16.74 66.95 -19.52
CA ALA A 224 17.25 67.67 -20.69
C ALA A 224 16.22 68.69 -21.22
N GLN A 225 14.93 68.36 -21.20
CA GLN A 225 13.86 69.25 -21.67
C GLN A 225 13.58 70.41 -20.70
N LYS A 226 13.70 70.20 -19.38
CA LYS A 226 13.65 71.29 -18.39
C LYS A 226 14.87 72.22 -18.41
N ARG A 227 15.98 71.82 -19.04
CA ARG A 227 17.20 72.63 -19.17
C ARG A 227 17.25 73.45 -20.47
N GLY A 228 16.25 73.30 -21.34
CA GLY A 228 16.12 74.02 -22.62
C GLY A 228 15.00 75.07 -22.65
N THR A 229 14.34 75.34 -21.53
CA THR A 229 13.38 76.44 -21.37
C THR A 229 13.85 77.36 -20.25
N THR A 230 14.84 78.17 -20.58
CA THR A 230 15.13 79.49 -19.99
C THR A 230 15.58 80.38 -21.13
#